data_AF-A0A926YMZ0-F1
#
_entry.id   AF-A0A926YMZ0-F1
#
_cell.length_a   1.000
_cell.length_b   1.000
_cell.length_c   1.000
_cell.angle_alpha   90.00
_cell.angle_beta   90.00
_cell.angle_gamma   90.00
#
_symmetry.space_group_name_H-M   'P 1'
#
loop_
_entity.id
_entity.type
_entity.pdbx_description
1 polymer ?
#
loop_
_entity_poly.entity_id
_entity_poly.type
_entity_poly.pdbx_seq_one_letter_code
_entity_poly.pdbx_strand_id
1 'polypeptide(L)'
;MALFLPSLKKNGCLDPVHITLCNVGSRKTGTKDDYGTQAWGMFAPNLTIYGFDADAAACEAANADVERREINWLEQHFPLALAKEVGTSTLYITNNPQCSSLYPPNAPYLKRFLRLQEMVALESTTDIETTNLDTVFQTEGIDEIDFLQIDVQGASLQVLEGASWLLERSVLAIQVEVEFSHLYANEPLFADVDTYLRQLGFTLFDLAPISRGYRSLLHSTERPGQVLWADAIYFRDLLQENVNAQFKSPDQLFKLACVADALEFTDYALELLEHLTLHYGNDPIYNVANHIVESLTQIPELVQTGLSTFPAVANLQDYITGAAADFLAANPPAPSIG
;
A
#
# COMPACT_ATOMS: atom_id res chain seq x y z
N MET A 1 -12.11 -3.35 6.17
CA MET A 1 -11.43 -3.03 7.44
C MET A 1 -10.49 -4.16 7.78
N ALA A 2 -9.31 -3.87 8.32
CA ALA A 2 -8.36 -4.88 8.80
C ALA A 2 -9.00 -5.85 9.82
N LEU A 3 -8.76 -7.15 9.64
CA LEU A 3 -9.39 -8.22 10.43
C LEU A 3 -8.53 -8.66 11.63
N PHE A 4 -7.21 -8.71 11.47
CA PHE A 4 -6.28 -9.28 12.45
C PHE A 4 -5.60 -8.21 13.31
N LEU A 5 -5.24 -7.07 12.73
CA LEU A 5 -4.59 -5.96 13.43
C LEU A 5 -5.30 -5.52 14.74
N PRO A 6 -6.65 -5.47 14.83
CA PRO A 6 -7.31 -5.13 16.09
C PRO A 6 -6.98 -6.08 17.25
N SER A 7 -7.00 -7.41 17.00
CA SER A 7 -6.64 -8.41 18.02
C SER A 7 -5.16 -8.32 18.34
N LEU A 8 -4.30 -8.25 17.33
CA LEU A 8 -2.85 -8.13 17.51
C LEU A 8 -2.48 -6.89 18.33
N LYS A 9 -3.10 -5.73 18.06
CA LYS A 9 -2.86 -4.50 18.82
C LYS A 9 -3.32 -4.61 20.27
N LYS A 10 -4.55 -5.07 20.48
CA LYS A 10 -5.16 -5.22 21.81
C LYS A 10 -4.30 -6.11 22.73
N ASN A 11 -3.62 -7.10 22.16
CA ASN A 11 -2.80 -8.07 22.89
C ASN A 11 -1.30 -7.72 22.92
N GLY A 12 -0.90 -6.54 22.43
CA GLY A 12 0.50 -6.08 22.47
C GLY A 12 1.44 -6.72 21.45
N CYS A 13 0.93 -7.53 20.52
CA CYS A 13 1.75 -8.18 19.49
C CYS A 13 2.38 -7.18 18.51
N LEU A 14 1.78 -5.99 18.38
CA LEU A 14 2.31 -4.91 17.52
C LEU A 14 3.30 -3.98 18.25
N ASP A 15 3.48 -4.12 19.57
CA ASP A 15 4.37 -3.26 20.34
C ASP A 15 5.86 -3.34 19.93
N PRO A 16 6.41 -4.49 19.45
CA PRO A 16 7.76 -4.52 18.90
C PRO A 16 7.81 -4.21 17.40
N VAL A 17 6.66 -4.04 16.73
CA VAL A 17 6.58 -3.87 15.27
C VAL A 17 6.63 -2.38 14.94
N HIS A 18 7.69 -1.95 14.27
CA HIS A 18 7.80 -0.61 13.70
C HIS A 18 7.49 -0.63 12.21
N ILE A 19 6.54 0.19 11.78
CA ILE A 19 6.13 0.30 10.38
C ILE A 19 6.47 1.69 9.83
N THR A 20 7.21 1.73 8.72
CA THR A 20 7.59 2.95 8.02
C THR A 20 6.93 3.02 6.64
N LEU A 21 6.16 4.08 6.40
CA LEU A 21 5.48 4.38 5.14
C LEU A 21 6.19 5.52 4.43
N CYS A 22 6.32 5.39 3.12
CA CYS A 22 6.70 6.47 2.23
C CYS A 22 5.53 6.77 1.28
N ASN A 23 5.02 7.99 1.28
CA ASN A 23 3.94 8.46 0.41
C ASN A 23 4.50 9.54 -0.53
N VAL A 24 4.56 9.24 -1.83
CA VAL A 24 4.99 10.18 -2.87
C VAL A 24 3.76 10.67 -3.63
N GLY A 25 3.53 11.98 -3.65
CA GLY A 25 2.23 12.56 -4.02
C GLY A 25 1.34 12.82 -2.81
N SER A 26 1.94 13.24 -1.70
CA SER A 26 1.31 13.22 -0.37
C SER A 26 0.29 14.32 -0.09
N ARG A 27 -0.15 15.08 -1.10
CA ARG A 27 -1.23 16.06 -0.94
C ARG A 27 -2.45 15.40 -0.32
N LYS A 28 -2.89 15.90 0.84
CA LYS A 28 -4.12 15.45 1.49
C LYS A 28 -5.35 16.07 0.80
N THR A 29 -6.05 15.27 -0.01
CA THR A 29 -7.25 15.69 -0.76
C THR A 29 -8.55 15.17 -0.12
N GLY A 30 -8.43 14.13 0.71
CA GLY A 30 -9.50 13.61 1.55
C GLY A 30 -8.98 12.71 2.66
N THR A 31 -9.90 12.07 3.38
CA THR A 31 -9.56 11.17 4.50
C THR A 31 -8.84 9.90 4.06
N LYS A 32 -8.90 9.54 2.77
CA LYS A 32 -8.19 8.38 2.22
C LYS A 32 -6.68 8.61 2.09
N ASP A 33 -6.25 9.87 2.07
CA ASP A 33 -4.84 10.24 1.92
C ASP A 33 -4.17 10.41 3.30
N ASP A 34 -4.97 10.34 4.37
CA ASP A 34 -4.52 10.40 5.76
C ASP A 34 -4.31 8.98 6.29
N TYR A 35 -3.16 8.39 5.96
CA TYR A 35 -2.80 7.03 6.35
C TYR A 35 -2.84 6.83 7.86
N GLY A 36 -2.40 7.83 8.64
CA GLY A 36 -2.32 7.76 10.10
C GLY A 36 -3.68 7.63 10.82
N THR A 37 -4.80 7.96 10.16
CA THR A 37 -6.16 7.76 10.73
C THR A 37 -6.87 6.50 10.23
N GLN A 38 -6.21 5.71 9.38
CA GLN A 38 -6.71 4.45 8.87
C GLN A 38 -6.16 3.26 9.69
N ALA A 39 -6.17 2.06 9.14
CA ALA A 39 -5.65 0.86 9.82
C ALA A 39 -4.20 1.02 10.29
N TRP A 40 -3.39 1.81 9.59
CA TRP A 40 -2.00 2.11 9.93
C TRP A 40 -1.84 2.77 11.31
N GLY A 41 -2.83 3.54 11.77
CA GLY A 41 -2.82 4.13 13.11
C GLY A 41 -2.72 3.09 14.23
N MET A 42 -3.02 1.81 13.97
CA MET A 42 -2.84 0.72 14.95
C MET A 42 -1.38 0.48 15.32
N PHE A 43 -0.42 0.88 14.48
CA PHE A 43 1.02 0.75 14.79
C PHE A 43 1.54 1.85 15.71
N ALA A 44 0.77 2.92 15.97
CA ALA A 44 1.20 3.98 16.87
C ALA A 44 1.53 3.43 18.28
N PRO A 45 2.64 3.85 18.92
CA PRO A 45 3.54 4.92 18.50
C PRO A 45 4.64 4.52 17.50
N ASN A 46 4.80 3.24 17.19
CA ASN A 46 5.83 2.69 16.29
C ASN A 46 5.41 2.80 14.81
N LEU A 47 4.93 3.97 14.43
CA LEU A 47 4.55 4.30 13.06
C LEU A 47 5.38 5.51 12.62
N THR A 48 5.90 5.44 11.40
CA THR A 48 6.62 6.53 10.75
C THR A 48 6.05 6.75 9.37
N ILE A 49 5.66 7.97 9.04
CA ILE A 49 5.10 8.33 7.74
C ILE A 49 5.92 9.48 7.16
N TYR A 50 6.57 9.25 6.04
CA TYR A 50 7.23 10.27 5.25
C TYR A 50 6.40 10.58 4.01
N GLY A 51 5.90 11.81 3.93
CA GLY A 51 5.17 12.32 2.79
C GLY A 51 6.05 13.20 1.90
N PHE A 52 5.88 13.14 0.60
CA PHE A 52 6.56 14.02 -0.35
C PHE A 52 5.58 14.58 -1.37
N ASP A 53 5.66 15.87 -1.65
CA ASP A 53 4.89 16.51 -2.72
C ASP A 53 5.69 17.68 -3.30
N ALA A 54 5.49 17.99 -4.58
CA ALA A 54 6.13 19.15 -5.21
C ALA A 54 5.47 20.49 -4.78
N ASP A 55 4.22 20.46 -4.30
CA ASP A 55 3.52 21.63 -3.79
C ASP A 55 3.88 21.89 -2.32
N ALA A 56 4.73 22.89 -2.11
CA ALA A 56 5.15 23.29 -0.77
C ALA A 56 3.99 23.70 0.15
N ALA A 57 2.96 24.36 -0.38
CA ALA A 57 1.81 24.76 0.42
C ALA A 57 0.99 23.55 0.88
N ALA A 58 0.94 22.48 0.07
CA ALA A 58 0.28 21.23 0.46
C ALA A 58 1.04 20.53 1.60
N CYS A 59 2.38 20.45 1.51
CA CYS A 59 3.21 19.89 2.58
C CYS A 59 3.11 20.70 3.88
N GLU A 60 3.17 22.03 3.80
CA GLU A 60 3.01 22.91 4.96
C GLU A 60 1.65 22.72 5.64
N ALA A 61 0.57 22.63 4.85
CA ALA A 61 -0.77 22.39 5.37
C ALA A 61 -0.90 21.01 6.05
N ALA A 62 -0.30 19.97 5.46
CA ALA A 62 -0.28 18.63 6.03
C ALA A 62 0.48 18.59 7.36
N ASN A 63 1.67 19.21 7.44
CA ASN A 63 2.47 19.29 8.66
C ASN A 63 1.76 20.08 9.76
N ALA A 64 1.11 21.20 9.42
CA ALA A 64 0.34 21.99 10.38
C ALA A 64 -0.90 21.25 10.92
N ASP A 65 -1.49 20.35 10.14
CA ASP A 65 -2.56 19.46 10.61
C ASP A 65 -2.03 18.39 11.58
N VAL A 66 -0.90 17.76 11.23
CA VAL A 66 -0.20 16.79 12.08
C VAL A 66 0.14 17.38 13.45
N GLU A 67 0.72 18.59 13.48
CA GLU A 67 1.05 19.29 14.73
C GLU A 67 -0.22 19.57 15.57
N ARG A 68 -1.31 20.01 14.94
CA ARG A 68 -2.57 20.32 15.62
C ARG A 68 -3.22 19.11 16.28
N ARG A 69 -3.03 17.92 15.70
CA ARG A 69 -3.67 16.68 16.16
C ARG A 69 -2.99 16.06 17.37
N GLU A 70 -1.81 16.53 17.75
CA GLU A 70 -1.01 15.97 18.86
C GLU A 70 -0.85 14.44 18.70
N ILE A 71 -0.50 14.00 17.49
CA ILE A 71 -0.35 12.59 17.15
C ILE A 71 0.72 11.92 18.04
N ASN A 72 0.57 10.61 18.27
CA ASN A 72 1.52 9.83 19.05
C ASN A 72 2.43 8.95 18.17
N TRP A 73 2.57 9.25 16.89
CA TRP A 73 3.52 8.64 15.94
C TRP A 73 4.34 9.74 15.24
N LEU A 74 5.26 9.35 14.36
CA LEU A 74 6.03 10.29 13.54
C LEU A 74 5.40 10.44 12.16
N GLU A 75 5.04 11.66 11.77
CA GLU A 75 4.58 11.97 10.42
C GLU A 75 5.15 13.32 9.97
N GLN A 76 5.74 13.36 8.78
CA GLN A 76 6.32 14.58 8.22
C GLN A 76 6.24 14.58 6.69
N HIS A 77 5.85 15.73 6.13
CA HIS A 77 5.73 15.96 4.69
C HIS A 77 6.81 16.93 4.20
N PHE A 78 7.47 16.61 3.10
CA PHE A 78 8.57 17.38 2.52
C PHE A 78 8.21 17.92 1.13
N PRO A 79 8.49 19.21 0.86
CA PRO A 79 8.20 19.85 -0.41
C PRO A 79 9.25 19.50 -1.47
N LEU A 80 9.37 18.23 -1.81
CA LEU A 80 10.35 17.70 -2.76
C LEU A 80 9.64 17.03 -3.93
N ALA A 81 10.11 17.33 -5.14
CA ALA A 81 9.68 16.61 -6.34
C ALA A 81 10.58 15.39 -6.56
N LEU A 82 9.98 14.20 -6.51
CA LEU A 82 10.69 12.94 -6.63
C LEU A 82 10.72 12.51 -8.10
N ALA A 83 11.90 12.16 -8.57
CA ALA A 83 12.17 11.68 -9.91
C ALA A 83 13.27 10.60 -9.86
N LYS A 84 13.78 10.22 -11.04
CA LYS A 84 14.86 9.23 -11.17
C LYS A 84 16.19 9.73 -10.60
N GLU A 85 16.52 10.99 -10.85
CA GLU A 85 17.84 11.57 -10.57
C GLU A 85 17.70 12.97 -9.96
N VAL A 86 18.75 13.40 -9.24
CA VAL A 86 18.87 14.77 -8.75
C VAL A 86 19.13 15.72 -9.93
N GLY A 87 18.38 16.82 -9.99
CA GLY A 87 18.55 17.80 -11.05
C GLY A 87 17.39 18.78 -11.15
N THR A 88 17.11 19.23 -12.37
CA THR A 88 16.01 20.15 -12.65
C THR A 88 15.10 19.52 -13.69
N SER A 89 13.78 19.60 -13.49
CA SER A 89 12.76 19.14 -14.43
C SER A 89 11.72 20.23 -14.66
N THR A 90 11.10 20.24 -15.83
CA THR A 90 9.94 21.10 -16.09
C THR A 90 8.68 20.43 -15.55
N LEU A 91 8.00 21.11 -14.63
CA LEU A 91 6.65 20.77 -14.17
C LEU A 91 5.63 21.42 -15.09
N TYR A 92 4.74 20.60 -15.65
CA TYR A 92 3.61 21.03 -16.46
C TYR A 92 2.37 21.15 -15.57
N ILE A 93 2.03 22.38 -15.20
CA ILE A 93 0.90 22.67 -14.31
C ILE A 93 -0.38 22.71 -15.13
N THR A 94 -1.37 21.92 -14.74
CA THR A 94 -2.68 21.87 -15.40
C THR A 94 -3.76 22.59 -14.60
N ASN A 95 -4.88 22.90 -15.27
CA ASN A 95 -6.06 23.53 -14.66
C ASN A 95 -6.52 22.87 -13.35
N ASN A 96 -6.45 21.54 -13.25
CA ASN A 96 -6.48 20.86 -11.95
C ASN A 96 -5.04 20.59 -11.51
N PRO A 97 -4.55 21.22 -10.42
CA PRO A 97 -3.18 21.01 -9.94
C PRO A 97 -2.86 19.54 -9.62
N GLN A 98 -3.85 18.73 -9.25
CA GLN A 98 -3.69 17.28 -9.00
C GLN A 98 -3.32 16.49 -10.26
N CYS A 99 -3.51 17.08 -11.43
CA CYS A 99 -3.15 16.48 -12.72
C CYS A 99 -1.85 17.08 -13.30
N SER A 100 -1.05 17.76 -12.47
CA SER A 100 0.25 18.29 -12.90
C SER A 100 1.26 17.16 -12.97
N SER A 101 2.16 17.20 -13.95
CA SER A 101 3.11 16.12 -14.23
C SER A 101 4.46 16.66 -14.68
N LEU A 102 5.50 15.84 -14.53
CA LEU A 102 6.79 16.05 -15.20
C LEU A 102 6.72 15.76 -16.72
N TYR A 103 5.60 15.22 -17.19
CA TYR A 103 5.31 15.01 -18.60
C TYR A 103 4.26 16.02 -19.10
N PRO A 104 4.38 16.53 -20.34
CA PRO A 104 3.40 17.45 -20.88
C PRO A 104 2.06 16.73 -21.17
N PRO A 105 0.90 17.34 -20.85
CA PRO A 105 -0.40 16.74 -21.16
C PRO A 105 -0.57 16.43 -22.65
N ASN A 106 -1.07 15.24 -22.99
CA ASN A 106 -1.30 14.81 -24.36
C ASN A 106 -2.63 15.37 -24.90
N ALA A 107 -2.71 16.69 -25.09
CA ALA A 107 -3.95 17.39 -25.45
C ALA A 107 -4.70 16.78 -26.67
N PRO A 108 -4.03 16.35 -27.76
CA PRO A 108 -4.70 15.68 -28.87
C PRO A 108 -5.40 14.36 -28.51
N TYR A 109 -4.89 13.63 -27.52
CA TYR A 109 -5.51 12.40 -27.01
C TYR A 109 -6.63 12.71 -26.02
N LEU A 110 -6.37 13.62 -25.09
CA LEU A 110 -7.28 13.99 -23.99
C LEU A 110 -8.60 14.58 -24.49
N LYS A 111 -8.58 15.38 -25.57
CA LYS A 111 -9.79 15.93 -26.22
C LYS A 111 -10.80 14.88 -26.72
N ARG A 112 -10.41 13.60 -26.75
CA ARG A 112 -11.28 12.49 -27.15
C ARG A 112 -12.20 12.03 -26.02
N PHE A 113 -12.05 12.56 -24.81
CA PHE A 113 -12.80 12.18 -23.63
C PHE A 113 -13.53 13.38 -23.04
N LEU A 114 -14.75 13.16 -22.57
CA LEU A 114 -15.55 14.15 -21.87
C LEU A 114 -14.84 14.59 -20.59
N ARG A 115 -14.82 15.91 -20.35
CA ARG A 115 -14.33 16.58 -19.13
C ARG A 115 -12.81 16.45 -18.85
N LEU A 116 -12.13 15.42 -19.37
CA LEU A 116 -10.70 15.26 -19.15
C LEU A 116 -9.90 16.42 -19.74
N GLN A 117 -10.19 16.83 -20.98
CA GLN A 117 -9.44 17.93 -21.61
C GLN A 117 -9.45 19.21 -20.76
N GLU A 118 -10.58 19.58 -20.17
CA GLU A 118 -10.69 20.80 -19.36
C GLU A 118 -9.91 20.67 -18.05
N MET A 119 -9.94 19.48 -17.43
CA MET A 119 -9.26 19.18 -16.18
C MET A 119 -7.74 19.17 -16.34
N VAL A 120 -7.23 18.56 -17.40
CA VAL A 120 -5.78 18.38 -17.64
C VAL A 120 -5.21 19.32 -18.70
N ALA A 121 -5.93 20.39 -19.02
CA ALA A 121 -5.42 21.44 -19.90
C ALA A 121 -4.21 22.11 -19.25
N LEU A 122 -3.13 22.27 -20.02
CA LEU A 122 -1.94 22.98 -19.58
C LEU A 122 -2.28 24.44 -19.26
N GLU A 123 -1.99 24.85 -18.04
CA GLU A 123 -2.14 26.22 -17.57
C GLU A 123 -0.81 26.98 -17.64
N SER A 124 0.25 26.37 -17.10
CA SER A 124 1.59 26.97 -17.09
C SER A 124 2.69 25.91 -16.97
N THR A 125 3.94 26.34 -17.10
CA THR A 125 5.11 25.49 -16.88
C THR A 125 6.08 26.20 -15.95
N THR A 126 6.73 25.45 -15.07
CA THR A 126 7.80 25.98 -14.22
C THR A 126 8.91 24.95 -14.10
N ASP A 127 10.16 25.40 -14.05
CA ASP A 127 11.28 24.52 -13.73
C ASP A 127 11.33 24.33 -12.20
N ILE A 128 11.51 23.08 -11.78
CA ILE A 128 11.61 22.69 -10.37
C ILE A 128 12.84 21.84 -10.15
N GLU A 129 13.42 21.93 -8.96
CA GLU A 129 14.45 21.00 -8.53
C GLU A 129 13.82 19.64 -8.22
N THR A 130 14.47 18.58 -8.69
CA THR A 130 14.11 17.19 -8.44
C THR A 130 15.20 16.50 -7.63
N THR A 131 14.78 15.55 -6.82
CA THR A 131 15.67 14.59 -6.14
C THR A 131 15.13 13.18 -6.34
N ASN A 132 15.83 12.17 -5.84
CA ASN A 132 15.34 10.79 -5.81
C ASN A 132 15.23 10.25 -4.39
N LEU A 133 14.40 9.22 -4.22
CA LEU A 133 14.10 8.66 -2.90
C LEU A 133 15.35 8.10 -2.23
N ASP A 134 16.19 7.38 -2.98
CA ASP A 134 17.43 6.82 -2.44
C ASP A 134 18.33 7.91 -1.84
N THR A 135 18.50 9.05 -2.52
CA THR A 135 19.30 10.19 -2.01
C THR A 135 18.72 10.76 -0.72
N VAL A 136 17.39 10.96 -0.67
CA VAL A 136 16.72 11.51 0.51
C VAL A 136 16.92 10.59 1.71
N PHE A 137 16.58 9.31 1.55
CA PHE A 137 16.62 8.34 2.66
C PHE A 137 18.05 8.07 3.13
N GLN A 138 19.02 7.97 2.22
CA GLN A 138 20.43 7.81 2.59
C GLN A 138 20.99 9.04 3.32
N THR A 139 20.57 10.25 2.95
CA THR A 139 21.02 11.48 3.60
C THR A 139 20.49 11.58 5.03
N GLU A 140 19.25 11.16 5.25
CA GLU A 140 18.61 11.12 6.57
C GLU A 140 19.01 9.88 7.41
N GLY A 141 19.81 8.96 6.83
CA GLY A 141 20.24 7.73 7.51
C GLY A 141 19.09 6.75 7.76
N ILE A 142 18.07 6.77 6.91
CA ILE A 142 16.90 5.89 6.98
C ILE A 142 17.10 4.77 5.96
N ASP A 143 17.34 3.56 6.47
CA ASP A 143 17.70 2.42 5.61
C ASP A 143 16.53 1.51 5.25
N GLU A 144 15.36 1.70 5.87
CA GLU A 144 14.21 0.81 5.73
C GLU A 144 12.87 1.56 5.64
N ILE A 145 12.11 1.20 4.61
CA ILE A 145 10.66 1.46 4.49
C ILE A 145 9.93 0.14 4.22
N ASP A 146 8.74 -0.02 4.78
CA ASP A 146 7.94 -1.25 4.65
C ASP A 146 6.91 -1.13 3.53
N PHE A 147 6.30 0.06 3.39
CA PHE A 147 5.28 0.34 2.38
C PHE A 147 5.61 1.62 1.61
N LEU A 148 5.53 1.54 0.28
CA LEU A 148 5.73 2.66 -0.63
C LEU A 148 4.44 2.93 -1.41
N GLN A 149 3.87 4.12 -1.23
CA GLN A 149 2.80 4.62 -2.07
C GLN A 149 3.34 5.69 -3.02
N ILE A 150 2.89 5.62 -4.27
CA ILE A 150 3.24 6.57 -5.34
C ILE A 150 1.96 6.95 -6.09
N ASP A 151 1.53 8.19 -5.93
CA ASP A 151 0.46 8.82 -6.71
C ASP A 151 1.01 10.12 -7.30
N VAL A 152 1.76 9.95 -8.39
CA VAL A 152 2.26 11.05 -9.20
C VAL A 152 1.87 10.80 -10.65
N GLN A 153 1.43 11.86 -11.29
CA GLN A 153 0.82 11.75 -12.61
C GLN A 153 1.87 11.43 -13.67
N GLY A 154 1.82 10.24 -14.27
CA GLY A 154 2.71 9.77 -15.35
C GLY A 154 4.17 9.53 -14.96
N ALA A 155 4.61 9.95 -13.77
CA ALA A 155 6.01 9.89 -13.33
C ALA A 155 6.32 8.73 -12.37
N SER A 156 5.36 7.84 -12.12
CA SER A 156 5.50 6.72 -11.19
C SER A 156 6.73 5.86 -11.43
N LEU A 157 7.05 5.54 -12.69
CA LEU A 157 8.26 4.76 -13.01
C LEU A 157 9.55 5.51 -12.66
N GLN A 158 9.61 6.84 -12.85
CA GLN A 158 10.81 7.60 -12.48
C GLN A 158 11.04 7.57 -10.97
N VAL A 159 9.97 7.68 -10.18
CA VAL A 159 10.07 7.57 -8.71
C VAL A 159 10.56 6.18 -8.31
N LEU A 160 10.01 5.13 -8.93
CA LEU A 160 10.45 3.74 -8.71
C LEU A 160 11.91 3.50 -9.08
N GLU A 161 12.39 4.04 -10.21
CA GLU A 161 13.81 3.99 -10.60
C GLU A 161 14.70 4.77 -9.62
N GLY A 162 14.21 5.90 -9.11
CA GLY A 162 14.87 6.71 -8.09
C GLY A 162 14.85 6.11 -6.67
N ALA A 163 14.18 4.98 -6.49
CA ALA A 163 14.07 4.23 -5.22
C ALA A 163 14.68 2.82 -5.33
N SER A 164 15.50 2.56 -6.35
CA SER A 164 16.03 1.23 -6.67
C SER A 164 16.70 0.56 -5.46
N TRP A 165 17.49 1.31 -4.69
CA TRP A 165 18.19 0.78 -3.52
C TRP A 165 17.23 0.44 -2.37
N LEU A 166 16.23 1.27 -2.10
CA LEU A 166 15.17 0.97 -1.11
C LEU A 166 14.35 -0.27 -1.52
N LEU A 167 13.92 -0.31 -2.78
CA LEU A 167 13.11 -1.38 -3.34
C LEU A 167 13.80 -2.73 -3.24
N GLU A 168 15.11 -2.77 -3.53
CA GLU A 168 15.91 -3.98 -3.45
C GLU A 168 16.13 -4.48 -2.03
N ARG A 169 15.91 -3.66 -0.98
CA ARG A 169 16.38 -3.94 0.38
C ARG A 169 15.30 -4.10 1.44
N SER A 170 14.25 -3.28 1.41
CA SER A 170 13.30 -3.21 2.53
C SER A 170 11.83 -3.28 2.13
N VAL A 171 11.46 -2.73 0.97
CA VAL A 171 10.04 -2.54 0.61
C VAL A 171 9.31 -3.89 0.48
N LEU A 172 8.23 -4.03 1.26
CA LEU A 172 7.39 -5.23 1.31
C LEU A 172 6.14 -5.10 0.45
N ALA A 173 5.59 -3.90 0.31
CA ALA A 173 4.42 -3.65 -0.52
C ALA A 173 4.47 -2.26 -1.18
N ILE A 174 3.85 -2.17 -2.35
CA ILE A 174 3.79 -0.95 -3.16
C ILE A 174 2.36 -0.72 -3.61
N GLN A 175 1.86 0.51 -3.45
CA GLN A 175 0.69 0.99 -4.17
C GLN A 175 1.14 2.08 -5.15
N VAL A 176 0.82 1.95 -6.42
CA VAL A 176 1.30 2.87 -7.46
C VAL A 176 0.22 3.19 -8.49
N GLU A 177 0.01 4.47 -8.77
CA GLU A 177 -0.83 4.91 -9.90
C GLU A 177 -0.17 4.49 -11.22
N VAL A 178 -0.95 3.87 -12.11
CA VAL A 178 -0.51 3.37 -13.41
C VAL A 178 -1.46 3.74 -14.54
N GLU A 179 -0.90 4.16 -15.67
CA GLU A 179 -1.65 4.58 -16.86
C GLU A 179 -1.73 3.48 -17.92
N PHE A 180 -2.90 3.32 -18.53
CA PHE A 180 -3.17 2.38 -19.63
C PHE A 180 -3.18 3.06 -21.00
N SER A 181 -2.92 4.36 -21.01
CA SER A 181 -2.91 5.20 -22.20
C SER A 181 -2.12 6.47 -21.91
N HIS A 182 -1.43 7.01 -22.91
CA HIS A 182 -0.66 8.25 -22.79
C HIS A 182 -1.57 9.48 -22.57
N LEU A 183 -2.02 9.70 -21.34
CA LEU A 183 -2.65 10.93 -20.85
C LEU A 183 -1.65 12.08 -20.89
N TYR A 184 -0.39 11.78 -20.62
CA TYR A 184 0.75 12.67 -20.79
C TYR A 184 1.65 12.15 -21.92
N ALA A 185 2.38 13.02 -22.61
CA ALA A 185 3.14 12.64 -23.78
C ALA A 185 4.45 11.94 -23.40
N ASN A 186 4.69 10.76 -23.98
CA ASN A 186 5.87 9.90 -23.74
C ASN A 186 5.99 9.38 -22.30
N GLU A 187 4.91 9.42 -21.52
CA GLU A 187 4.91 8.77 -20.21
C GLU A 187 5.02 7.24 -20.34
N PRO A 188 5.65 6.57 -19.36
CA PRO A 188 5.55 5.13 -19.18
C PRO A 188 4.10 4.68 -18.97
N LEU A 189 3.78 3.45 -19.37
CA LEU A 189 2.47 2.85 -19.11
C LEU A 189 2.58 1.73 -18.08
N PHE A 190 1.43 1.20 -17.66
CA PHE A 190 1.32 0.05 -16.76
C PHE A 190 2.28 -1.10 -17.11
N ALA A 191 2.45 -1.41 -18.39
CA ALA A 191 3.33 -2.49 -18.82
C ALA A 191 4.81 -2.24 -18.49
N ASP A 192 5.25 -0.98 -18.52
CA ASP A 192 6.62 -0.60 -18.16
C ASP A 192 6.82 -0.71 -16.64
N VAL A 193 5.84 -0.22 -15.86
CA VAL A 193 5.83 -0.31 -14.39
C VAL A 193 5.77 -1.76 -13.91
N ASP A 194 4.84 -2.57 -14.43
CA ASP A 194 4.70 -4.00 -14.08
C ASP A 194 5.98 -4.77 -14.43
N THR A 195 6.57 -4.50 -15.60
CA THR A 195 7.84 -5.13 -15.99
C THR A 195 8.95 -4.80 -15.00
N TYR A 196 9.10 -3.53 -14.61
CA TYR A 196 10.12 -3.10 -13.66
C TYR A 196 9.92 -3.74 -12.28
N LEU A 197 8.71 -3.69 -11.73
CA LEU A 197 8.41 -4.24 -10.40
C LEU A 197 8.57 -5.78 -10.35
N ARG A 198 8.18 -6.50 -11.40
CA ARG A 198 8.38 -7.95 -11.47
C ARG A 198 9.86 -8.33 -11.52
N GLN A 199 10.69 -7.55 -12.20
CA GLN A 199 12.15 -7.77 -12.21
C GLN A 199 12.76 -7.66 -10.80
N LEU A 200 12.15 -6.84 -9.93
CA LEU A 200 12.54 -6.67 -8.54
C LEU A 200 11.89 -7.69 -7.58
N GLY A 201 11.14 -8.66 -8.10
CA GLY A 201 10.51 -9.74 -7.34
C GLY A 201 9.19 -9.36 -6.66
N PHE A 202 8.54 -8.29 -7.11
CA PHE A 202 7.17 -7.97 -6.70
C PHE A 202 6.14 -8.70 -7.57
N THR A 203 4.99 -8.99 -6.97
CA THR A 203 3.85 -9.63 -7.64
C THR A 203 2.64 -8.71 -7.55
N LEU A 204 1.93 -8.53 -8.66
CA LEU A 204 0.69 -7.76 -8.72
C LEU A 204 -0.43 -8.53 -8.02
N PHE A 205 -1.07 -7.91 -7.03
CA PHE A 205 -2.17 -8.49 -6.26
C PHE A 205 -3.52 -7.87 -6.60
N ASP A 206 -3.57 -6.56 -6.85
CA ASP A 206 -4.81 -5.89 -7.25
C ASP A 206 -4.56 -4.72 -8.20
N LEU A 207 -5.63 -4.35 -8.92
CA LEU A 207 -5.69 -3.23 -9.83
C LEU A 207 -7.04 -2.53 -9.69
N ALA A 208 -7.17 -1.68 -8.67
CA ALA A 208 -8.41 -0.99 -8.34
C ALA A 208 -8.17 0.27 -7.50
N PRO A 209 -8.99 1.34 -7.66
CA PRO A 209 -10.11 1.42 -8.61
C PRO A 209 -9.62 1.64 -10.05
N ILE A 210 -10.36 1.06 -11.01
CA ILE A 210 -10.10 1.31 -12.43
C ILE A 210 -10.86 2.55 -12.89
N SER A 211 -10.12 3.58 -13.28
CA SER A 211 -10.66 4.81 -13.81
C SER A 211 -10.86 4.74 -15.32
N ARG A 212 -11.99 5.29 -15.78
CA ARG A 212 -12.44 5.16 -17.17
C ARG A 212 -12.80 6.50 -17.79
N GLY A 213 -12.30 6.72 -19.00
CA GLY A 213 -12.66 7.85 -19.83
C GLY A 213 -13.83 7.54 -20.75
N TYR A 214 -14.75 8.49 -20.89
CA TYR A 214 -15.93 8.39 -21.75
C TYR A 214 -15.81 9.34 -22.94
N ARG A 215 -16.09 8.88 -24.17
CA ARG A 215 -16.05 9.74 -25.37
C ARG A 215 -17.35 10.49 -25.65
N SER A 216 -18.43 9.99 -25.07
CA SER A 216 -19.79 10.44 -25.26
C SER A 216 -20.60 10.08 -24.03
N LEU A 217 -21.72 10.78 -23.82
CA LEU A 217 -22.73 10.40 -22.82
C LEU A 217 -23.43 9.09 -23.21
N LEU A 218 -23.35 8.71 -24.48
CA LEU A 218 -23.79 7.40 -24.96
C LEU A 218 -22.67 6.38 -24.74
N HIS A 219 -22.82 5.52 -23.74
CA HIS A 219 -21.94 4.39 -23.48
C HIS A 219 -22.72 3.15 -23.03
N SER A 220 -22.10 1.98 -23.19
CA SER A 220 -22.67 0.71 -22.72
C SER A 220 -22.62 0.61 -21.19
N THR A 221 -23.56 -0.12 -20.60
CA THR A 221 -23.53 -0.56 -19.20
C THR A 221 -22.56 -1.72 -19.00
N GLU A 222 -22.42 -2.60 -20.00
CA GLU A 222 -21.54 -3.77 -19.96
C GLU A 222 -20.07 -3.41 -20.20
N ARG A 223 -19.83 -2.38 -21.03
CA ARG A 223 -18.49 -1.90 -21.36
C ARG A 223 -18.45 -0.37 -21.24
N PRO A 224 -18.48 0.16 -19.99
CA PRO A 224 -18.43 1.59 -19.78
C PRO A 224 -17.03 2.09 -20.15
N GLY A 225 -16.96 3.09 -21.04
CA GLY A 225 -15.74 3.84 -21.34
C GLY A 225 -14.50 3.01 -21.71
N GLN A 226 -13.37 3.71 -21.79
CA GLN A 226 -12.04 3.11 -21.94
C GLN A 226 -11.31 3.19 -20.60
N VAL A 227 -10.60 2.14 -20.21
CA VAL A 227 -9.67 2.17 -19.08
C VAL A 227 -8.54 3.16 -19.35
N LEU A 228 -8.26 4.04 -18.39
CA LEU A 228 -7.24 5.08 -18.55
C LEU A 228 -6.14 5.01 -17.50
N TRP A 229 -6.49 4.87 -16.22
CA TRP A 229 -5.53 4.69 -15.13
C TRP A 229 -6.16 3.83 -14.03
N ALA A 230 -5.35 3.34 -13.12
CA ALA A 230 -5.78 2.66 -11.91
C ALA A 230 -4.68 2.73 -10.84
N ASP A 231 -5.02 2.36 -9.62
CA ASP A 231 -4.02 2.03 -8.60
C ASP A 231 -3.68 0.54 -8.70
N ALA A 232 -2.39 0.24 -8.80
CA ALA A 232 -1.88 -1.12 -8.77
C ALA A 232 -1.24 -1.41 -7.42
N ILE A 233 -1.60 -2.54 -6.81
CA ILE A 233 -1.04 -2.99 -5.53
C ILE A 233 -0.15 -4.20 -5.76
N TYR A 234 1.09 -4.11 -5.31
CA TYR A 234 2.10 -5.14 -5.41
C TYR A 234 2.59 -5.55 -4.02
N PHE A 235 2.81 -6.84 -3.83
CA PHE A 235 3.50 -7.36 -2.66
C PHE A 235 4.79 -8.07 -3.07
N ARG A 236 5.79 -7.97 -2.20
CA ARG A 236 6.96 -8.84 -2.21
C ARG A 236 6.56 -10.14 -1.53
N ASP A 237 6.14 -11.11 -2.31
CA ASP A 237 5.59 -12.35 -1.77
C ASP A 237 6.69 -13.25 -1.16
N LEU A 238 6.78 -13.23 0.18
CA LEU A 238 7.84 -13.89 0.93
C LEU A 238 7.71 -15.41 1.02
N LEU A 239 6.57 -15.97 0.60
CA LEU A 239 6.34 -17.42 0.59
C LEU A 239 6.84 -18.09 -0.70
N GLN A 240 7.27 -17.31 -1.71
CA GLN A 240 7.85 -17.87 -2.93
C GLN A 240 9.22 -18.51 -2.66
N GLU A 241 9.52 -19.58 -3.40
CA GLU A 241 10.78 -20.33 -3.25
C GLU A 241 12.01 -19.42 -3.46
N ASN A 242 11.94 -18.54 -4.48
CA ASN A 242 13.07 -17.74 -4.97
C ASN A 242 13.20 -16.35 -4.32
N VAL A 243 12.58 -16.12 -3.17
CA VAL A 243 12.71 -14.85 -2.44
C VAL A 243 14.15 -14.66 -1.96
N ASN A 244 14.66 -13.43 -2.10
CA ASN A 244 15.98 -13.06 -1.59
C ASN A 244 16.03 -13.30 -0.06
N ALA A 245 17.05 -14.02 0.39
CA ALA A 245 17.21 -14.46 1.77
C ALA A 245 17.15 -13.32 2.81
N GLN A 246 17.52 -12.10 2.41
CA GLN A 246 17.45 -10.93 3.31
C GLN A 246 16.01 -10.62 3.79
N PHE A 247 14.99 -10.99 3.02
CA PHE A 247 13.59 -10.77 3.39
C PHE A 247 12.94 -11.97 4.09
N LYS A 248 13.65 -13.09 4.27
CA LYS A 248 13.09 -14.35 4.81
C LYS A 248 13.07 -14.40 6.35
N SER A 249 13.22 -13.28 7.04
CA SER A 249 13.13 -13.26 8.51
C SER A 249 11.68 -13.33 8.98
N PRO A 250 11.41 -13.90 10.17
CA PRO A 250 10.06 -13.90 10.74
C PRO A 250 9.53 -12.48 10.99
N ASP A 251 10.39 -11.50 11.27
CA ASP A 251 10.00 -10.10 11.41
C ASP A 251 9.45 -9.52 10.11
N GLN A 252 10.13 -9.77 8.98
CA GLN A 252 9.68 -9.30 7.66
C GLN A 252 8.39 -9.99 7.24
N LEU A 253 8.25 -11.29 7.53
CA LEU A 253 7.01 -12.02 7.30
C LEU A 253 5.85 -11.45 8.14
N PHE A 254 6.10 -11.14 9.41
CA PHE A 254 5.08 -10.59 10.29
C PHE A 254 4.67 -9.17 9.87
N LYS A 255 5.65 -8.33 9.51
CA LYS A 255 5.41 -7.00 8.93
C LYS A 255 4.58 -7.09 7.65
N LEU A 256 4.93 -7.99 6.74
CA LEU A 256 4.18 -8.20 5.50
C LEU A 256 2.73 -8.61 5.78
N ALA A 257 2.50 -9.51 6.73
CA ALA A 257 1.15 -9.91 7.13
C ALA A 257 0.34 -8.72 7.69
N CYS A 258 0.99 -7.88 8.51
CA CYS A 258 0.39 -6.67 9.06
C CYS A 258 0.04 -5.65 7.95
N VAL A 259 0.93 -5.47 6.97
CA VAL A 259 0.70 -4.59 5.81
C VAL A 259 -0.42 -5.12 4.92
N ALA A 260 -0.45 -6.43 4.65
CA ALA A 260 -1.51 -7.07 3.89
C ALA A 260 -2.89 -6.87 4.54
N ASP A 261 -2.99 -7.04 5.86
CA ASP A 261 -4.24 -6.80 6.59
C ASP A 261 -4.63 -5.31 6.64
N ALA A 262 -3.65 -4.40 6.77
CA ALA A 262 -3.89 -2.96 6.69
C ALA A 262 -4.46 -2.52 5.33
N LEU A 263 -4.05 -3.22 4.26
CA LEU A 263 -4.53 -3.05 2.90
C LEU A 263 -5.76 -3.92 2.57
N GLU A 264 -6.31 -4.63 3.56
CA GLU A 264 -7.50 -5.48 3.46
C GLU A 264 -7.36 -6.75 2.60
N PHE A 265 -6.14 -7.18 2.29
CA PHE A 265 -5.82 -8.50 1.70
C PHE A 265 -5.90 -9.60 2.76
N THR A 266 -7.11 -9.83 3.26
CA THR A 266 -7.38 -10.62 4.47
C THR A 266 -6.99 -12.09 4.31
N ASP A 267 -7.21 -12.68 3.14
CA ASP A 267 -6.83 -14.05 2.83
C ASP A 267 -5.30 -14.22 2.80
N TYR A 268 -4.59 -13.28 2.18
CA TYR A 268 -3.13 -13.29 2.15
C TYR A 268 -2.52 -13.03 3.54
N ALA A 269 -3.07 -12.07 4.29
CA ALA A 269 -2.66 -11.84 5.67
C ALA A 269 -2.82 -13.10 6.54
N LEU A 270 -3.93 -13.83 6.39
CA LEU A 270 -4.16 -15.09 7.09
C LEU A 270 -3.10 -16.15 6.71
N GLU A 271 -2.81 -16.33 5.42
CA GLU A 271 -1.80 -17.28 4.95
C GLU A 271 -0.42 -16.97 5.56
N LEU A 272 -0.03 -15.69 5.59
CA LEU A 272 1.24 -15.25 6.15
C LEU A 272 1.31 -15.46 7.67
N LEU A 273 0.24 -15.17 8.43
CA LEU A 273 0.18 -15.37 9.88
C LEU A 273 0.16 -16.87 10.26
N GLU A 274 -0.53 -17.69 9.46
CA GLU A 274 -0.52 -19.14 9.60
C GLU A 274 0.90 -19.69 9.37
N HIS A 275 1.55 -19.29 8.27
CA HIS A 275 2.92 -19.69 7.97
C HIS A 275 3.90 -19.24 9.07
N LEU A 276 3.79 -17.98 9.51
CA LEU A 276 4.61 -17.44 10.59
C LEU A 276 4.50 -18.31 11.85
N THR A 277 3.28 -18.64 12.25
CA THR A 277 3.03 -19.46 13.45
C THR A 277 3.55 -20.89 13.29
N LEU A 278 3.29 -21.54 12.15
CA LEU A 278 3.71 -22.92 11.91
C LEU A 278 5.24 -23.10 11.94
N HIS A 279 5.97 -22.10 11.44
CA HIS A 279 7.43 -22.17 11.29
C HIS A 279 8.21 -21.54 12.44
N TYR A 280 7.63 -20.54 13.12
CA TYR A 280 8.32 -19.74 14.13
C TYR A 280 7.58 -19.65 15.47
N GLY A 281 6.37 -20.22 15.60
CA GLY A 281 5.52 -20.12 16.79
C GLY A 281 6.00 -20.85 18.05
N ASN A 282 7.19 -21.47 18.01
CA ASN A 282 7.89 -21.85 19.24
C ASN A 282 8.38 -20.61 20.00
N ASP A 283 8.65 -19.52 19.29
CA ASP A 283 8.82 -18.19 19.88
C ASP A 283 7.43 -17.58 20.11
N PRO A 284 7.07 -17.21 21.35
CA PRO A 284 5.79 -16.58 21.65
C PRO A 284 5.50 -15.30 20.87
N ILE A 285 6.53 -14.58 20.40
CA ILE A 285 6.36 -13.36 19.60
C ILE A 285 5.69 -13.68 18.24
N TYR A 286 6.02 -14.83 17.66
CA TYR A 286 5.53 -15.25 16.34
C TYR A 286 4.37 -16.25 16.41
N ASN A 287 3.96 -16.67 17.62
CA ASN A 287 2.78 -17.48 17.80
C ASN A 287 1.52 -16.60 17.87
N VAL A 288 0.86 -16.45 16.72
CA VAL A 288 -0.36 -15.64 16.60
C VAL A 288 -1.64 -16.48 16.47
N ALA A 289 -1.58 -17.79 16.74
CA ALA A 289 -2.71 -18.71 16.56
C ALA A 289 -3.97 -18.27 17.34
N ASN A 290 -3.79 -17.87 18.60
CA ASN A 290 -4.90 -17.42 19.44
C ASN A 290 -5.55 -16.14 18.89
N HIS A 291 -4.77 -15.26 18.26
CA HIS A 291 -5.26 -14.00 17.68
C HIS A 291 -5.99 -14.24 16.35
N ILE A 292 -5.51 -15.19 15.54
CA ILE A 292 -6.25 -15.68 14.37
C ILE A 292 -7.62 -16.20 14.81
N VAL A 293 -7.67 -17.07 15.83
CA VAL A 293 -8.95 -17.59 16.35
C VAL A 293 -9.85 -16.45 16.87
N GLU A 294 -9.32 -15.54 17.70
CA GLU A 294 -10.07 -14.38 18.23
C GLU A 294 -10.70 -13.55 17.10
N SER A 295 -9.94 -13.21 16.07
CA SER A 295 -10.44 -12.47 14.91
C SER A 295 -11.49 -13.24 14.12
N LEU A 296 -11.28 -14.54 13.85
CA LEU A 296 -12.23 -15.36 13.08
C LEU A 296 -13.54 -15.61 13.83
N THR A 297 -13.56 -15.52 15.17
CA THR A 297 -14.83 -15.58 15.94
C THR A 297 -15.80 -14.45 15.61
N GLN A 298 -15.31 -13.35 15.00
CA GLN A 298 -16.13 -12.22 14.60
C GLN A 298 -16.89 -12.47 13.29
N ILE A 299 -16.62 -13.58 12.60
CA ILE A 299 -17.27 -13.96 11.33
C ILE A 299 -18.35 -15.01 11.64
N PRO A 300 -19.65 -14.63 11.66
CA PRO A 300 -20.73 -15.52 12.10
C PRO A 300 -20.82 -16.80 11.28
N GLU A 301 -20.55 -16.74 9.98
CA GLU A 301 -20.59 -17.87 9.07
C GLU A 301 -19.55 -18.94 9.43
N LEU A 302 -18.33 -18.53 9.81
CA LEU A 302 -17.27 -19.45 10.23
C LEU A 302 -17.59 -20.08 11.59
N VAL A 303 -18.15 -19.31 12.52
CA VAL A 303 -18.56 -19.84 13.82
C VAL A 303 -19.69 -20.86 13.67
N GLN A 304 -20.68 -20.58 12.82
CA GLN A 304 -21.82 -21.49 12.57
C GLN A 304 -21.41 -22.79 11.87
N THR A 305 -20.45 -22.73 10.94
CA THR A 305 -19.98 -23.89 10.18
C THR A 305 -18.96 -24.75 10.95
N GLY A 306 -18.40 -24.21 12.03
CA GLY A 306 -17.43 -24.89 12.89
C GLY A 306 -16.02 -24.35 12.68
N LEU A 307 -15.63 -23.37 13.49
CA LEU A 307 -14.33 -22.70 13.32
C LEU A 307 -13.13 -23.66 13.50
N SER A 308 -13.27 -24.72 14.31
CA SER A 308 -12.20 -25.70 14.55
C SER A 308 -11.85 -26.57 13.33
N THR A 309 -12.73 -26.64 12.32
CA THR A 309 -12.48 -27.35 11.06
C THR A 309 -12.06 -26.41 9.93
N PHE A 310 -12.04 -25.10 10.17
CA PHE A 310 -11.50 -24.13 9.21
C PHE A 310 -10.00 -24.42 9.00
N PRO A 311 -9.51 -24.57 7.75
CA PRO A 311 -8.17 -25.10 7.48
C PRO A 311 -7.04 -24.44 8.28
N ALA A 312 -6.99 -23.11 8.30
CA ALA A 312 -5.96 -22.39 9.04
C ALA A 312 -6.00 -22.66 10.55
N VAL A 313 -7.20 -22.77 11.14
CA VAL A 313 -7.36 -23.10 12.57
C VAL A 313 -7.01 -24.56 12.84
N ALA A 314 -7.41 -25.47 11.95
CA ALA A 314 -7.11 -26.88 12.06
C ALA A 314 -5.59 -27.16 12.00
N ASN A 315 -4.87 -26.44 11.13
CA ASN A 315 -3.41 -26.57 11.00
C ASN A 315 -2.67 -26.03 12.23
N LEU A 316 -3.27 -25.10 12.97
CA LEU A 316 -2.66 -24.43 14.13
C LEU A 316 -3.04 -25.05 15.48
N GLN A 317 -3.71 -26.20 15.53
CA GLN A 317 -4.22 -26.80 16.77
C GLN A 317 -3.17 -26.92 17.89
N ASP A 318 -1.93 -27.27 17.56
CA ASP A 318 -0.84 -27.43 18.52
C ASP A 318 -0.35 -26.10 19.13
N TYR A 319 -0.68 -24.97 18.50
CA TYR A 319 -0.31 -23.63 18.92
C TYR A 319 -1.44 -22.88 19.65
N ILE A 320 -2.68 -23.38 19.54
CA ILE A 320 -3.87 -22.76 20.15
C ILE A 320 -4.00 -23.16 21.61
N THR A 321 -4.15 -22.17 22.49
CA THR A 321 -4.18 -22.36 23.95
C THR A 321 -5.18 -21.43 24.65
N GLY A 322 -5.47 -21.70 25.92
CA GLY A 322 -6.29 -20.83 26.76
C GLY A 322 -7.70 -20.58 26.21
N ALA A 323 -8.14 -19.33 26.25
CA ALA A 323 -9.50 -18.94 25.88
C ALA A 323 -9.88 -19.30 24.42
N ALA A 324 -8.92 -19.29 23.50
CA ALA A 324 -9.15 -19.71 22.12
C ALA A 324 -9.43 -21.21 22.03
N ALA A 325 -8.66 -22.03 22.74
CA ALA A 325 -8.90 -23.48 22.83
C ALA A 325 -10.24 -23.79 23.48
N ASP A 326 -10.57 -23.09 24.57
CA ASP A 326 -11.86 -23.23 25.27
C ASP A 326 -13.05 -22.88 24.36
N PHE A 327 -12.92 -21.80 23.56
CA PHE A 327 -13.93 -21.40 22.59
C PHE A 327 -14.15 -22.47 21.51
N LEU A 328 -13.08 -23.01 20.93
CA LEU A 328 -13.17 -24.06 19.91
C LEU A 328 -13.80 -25.35 20.47
N ALA A 329 -13.47 -25.72 21.71
CA ALA A 329 -14.07 -26.87 22.39
C ALA A 329 -15.57 -26.67 22.68
N ALA A 330 -15.99 -25.44 23.01
CA ALA A 330 -17.39 -25.11 23.26
C ALA A 330 -18.24 -25.01 21.98
N ASN A 331 -17.62 -24.83 20.81
CA ASN A 331 -18.27 -24.67 19.51
C ASN A 331 -17.79 -25.74 18.51
N PRO A 332 -18.10 -27.02 18.73
CA PRO A 332 -17.71 -28.09 17.81
C PRO A 332 -18.40 -27.90 16.45
N PRO A 333 -17.81 -28.45 15.37
CA PRO A 333 -18.40 -28.36 14.04
C PRO A 333 -19.79 -28.99 14.00
N ALA A 334 -20.68 -28.42 13.19
CA ALA A 334 -21.99 -29.00 12.96
C ALA A 334 -21.82 -30.45 12.45
N PRO A 335 -22.60 -31.42 12.96
CA PRO A 335 -22.49 -32.80 12.52
C PRO A 335 -22.69 -32.87 11.00
N SER A 336 -21.75 -33.49 10.30
CA SER A 336 -21.84 -33.68 8.84
C SER A 336 -23.15 -34.39 8.52
N ILE A 337 -24.04 -33.73 7.78
CA ILE A 337 -25.25 -34.37 7.26
C ILE A 337 -24.76 -35.31 6.16
N GLY A 338 -24.65 -36.59 6.51
CA GLY A 338 -24.18 -37.67 5.63
C GLY A 338 -25.16 -38.03 4.53
#